data_AF-A4CXU2-F1
#
_entry.id   AF-A4CXU2-F1
#
_cell.length_a   1.000
_cell.length_b   1.000
_cell.length_c   1.000
_cell.angle_alpha   90.00
_cell.angle_beta   90.00
_cell.angle_gamma   90.00
#
_symmetry.space_group_name_H-M   'P 1'
#
loop_
_entity.id
_entity.type
_entity.pdbx_description
1 polymer ?
#
loop_
_entity_poly.entity_id
_entity_poly.type
_entity_poly.pdbx_seq_one_letter_code
_entity_poly.pdbx_strand_id
1 'polypeptide(L)'
;MGRQRFRGLYLQATGHPLCFSFVTYTPQTREQMVACGDLRADEEYFNPVLFDFLLFISEGILGSSPDALFPLGYDDLVIVASRIRGTGVQHEYLIAINPLAWNETKQAVLHQLRTILSAQSWDGARLRRRDDSP
;
A
#
# COMPACT_ATOMS: atom_id res chain seq x y z
N MET A 1 -1.14 20.35 -1.57
CA MET A 1 -1.80 19.66 -0.44
C MET A 1 -1.56 18.14 -0.38
N GLY A 2 -0.75 17.52 -1.25
CA GLY A 2 -0.57 16.05 -1.25
C GLY A 2 0.47 15.47 -0.25
N ARG A 3 1.17 16.29 0.53
CA ARG A 3 2.32 15.85 1.35
C ARG A 3 1.94 15.20 2.68
N GLN A 4 0.70 15.37 3.14
CA GLN A 4 0.22 14.87 4.44
C GLN A 4 -0.51 13.52 4.34
N ARG A 5 -1.17 13.21 3.22
CA ARG A 5 -2.13 12.09 3.13
C ARG A 5 -1.50 10.71 3.37
N PHE A 6 -0.29 10.49 2.87
CA PHE A 6 0.39 9.18 2.97
C PHE A 6 1.60 9.22 3.91
N ARG A 7 1.61 10.16 4.87
CA ARG A 7 2.71 10.27 5.83
C ARG A 7 2.77 9.01 6.70
N GLY A 8 3.95 8.41 6.80
CA GLY A 8 4.17 7.22 7.63
C GLY A 8 3.93 5.90 6.90
N LEU A 9 3.50 5.96 5.64
CA LEU A 9 3.43 4.80 4.75
C LEU A 9 4.76 4.65 4.00
N TYR A 10 5.25 3.41 3.89
CA TYR A 10 6.43 3.09 3.10
C TYR A 10 6.21 1.81 2.30
N LEU A 11 6.68 1.78 1.07
CA LEU A 11 6.60 0.65 0.17
C LEU A 11 7.97 0.35 -0.42
N GLN A 12 8.39 -0.91 -0.35
CA GLN A 12 9.64 -1.39 -0.92
C GLN A 12 9.42 -2.66 -1.75
N ALA A 13 10.20 -2.77 -2.82
CA ALA A 13 10.29 -4.02 -3.58
C ALA A 13 11.02 -5.08 -2.75
N THR A 14 10.57 -6.33 -2.82
CA THR A 14 11.20 -7.46 -2.13
C THR A 14 12.19 -8.23 -3.02
N GLY A 15 12.30 -7.85 -4.29
CA GLY A 15 12.94 -8.64 -5.35
C GLY A 15 11.99 -9.63 -6.04
N HIS A 16 10.91 -10.06 -5.38
CA HIS A 16 9.86 -10.85 -6.01
C HIS A 16 8.95 -9.96 -6.87
N PRO A 17 8.54 -10.38 -8.09
CA PRO A 17 7.78 -9.53 -9.01
C PRO A 17 6.36 -9.16 -8.53
N LEU A 18 5.80 -9.95 -7.62
CA LEU A 18 4.42 -9.79 -7.11
C LEU A 18 4.34 -9.59 -5.61
N CYS A 19 5.48 -9.40 -4.92
CA CYS A 19 5.48 -9.19 -3.47
C CYS A 19 6.18 -7.90 -3.07
N PHE A 20 5.55 -7.18 -2.15
CA PHE A 20 6.01 -5.89 -1.68
C PHE A 20 6.05 -5.86 -0.15
N SER A 21 7.06 -5.20 0.40
CA SER A 21 7.09 -4.86 1.82
C SER A 21 6.40 -3.52 2.00
N PHE A 22 5.31 -3.51 2.76
CA PHE A 22 4.50 -2.34 3.03
C PHE A 22 4.50 -2.04 4.52
N VAL A 23 4.95 -0.85 4.90
CA VAL A 23 4.95 -0.36 6.28
C VAL A 23 3.83 0.63 6.43
N THR A 24 2.98 0.41 7.43
CA THR A 24 1.92 1.32 7.85
C THR A 24 1.82 1.36 9.37
N TYR A 25 0.93 2.18 9.91
CA TYR A 25 0.59 2.22 11.33
C TYR A 25 -0.17 0.96 11.75
N THR A 26 -0.33 0.75 13.05
CA THR A 26 -1.13 -0.36 13.58
C THR A 26 -2.61 -0.15 13.21
N PRO A 27 -3.21 -1.02 12.38
CA PRO A 27 -4.60 -0.86 11.96
C PRO A 27 -5.54 -1.20 13.12
N GLN A 28 -6.73 -0.59 13.13
CA GLN A 28 -7.80 -1.04 14.02
C GLN A 28 -8.32 -2.40 13.56
N THR A 29 -8.60 -3.30 14.50
CA THR A 29 -9.30 -4.56 14.19
C THR A 29 -10.78 -4.28 13.94
N ARG A 30 -11.48 -5.25 13.32
CA ARG A 30 -12.93 -5.18 13.15
C ARG A 30 -13.64 -4.91 14.48
N GLU A 31 -13.27 -5.62 15.53
CA GLU A 31 -13.88 -5.50 16.85
C GLU A 31 -13.69 -4.10 17.42
N GLN A 32 -12.50 -3.52 17.22
CA GLN A 32 -12.21 -2.15 17.65
C GLN A 32 -13.07 -1.14 16.89
N MET A 33 -13.18 -1.27 15.56
CA MET A 33 -14.02 -0.38 14.74
C MET A 33 -15.51 -0.49 15.09
N VAL A 34 -15.99 -1.70 15.37
CA VAL A 34 -17.38 -1.89 15.84
C VAL A 34 -17.59 -1.28 17.23
N ALA A 35 -16.62 -1.47 18.14
CA ALA A 35 -16.73 -0.95 19.50
C ALA A 35 -16.71 0.59 19.56
N CYS A 36 -15.97 1.26 18.68
CA CYS A 36 -15.95 2.72 18.62
C CYS A 36 -17.03 3.33 17.70
N GLY A 37 -17.80 2.50 16.99
CA GLY A 37 -18.88 2.94 16.11
C GLY A 37 -18.46 3.37 14.71
N ASP A 38 -17.19 3.16 14.35
CA ASP A 38 -16.65 3.43 13.00
C ASP A 38 -17.09 2.37 11.98
N LEU A 39 -17.51 1.19 12.43
CA LEU A 39 -18.08 0.12 11.60
C LEU A 39 -19.34 -0.44 12.25
N ARG A 40 -20.43 -0.60 11.50
CA ARG A 40 -21.62 -1.28 12.03
C ARG A 40 -21.39 -2.79 12.10
N ALA A 41 -22.07 -3.47 13.02
CA ALA A 41 -21.88 -4.90 13.24
C ALA A 41 -22.26 -5.77 12.03
N ASP A 42 -23.12 -5.28 11.14
CA ASP A 42 -23.59 -5.91 9.90
C ASP A 42 -22.81 -5.47 8.65
N GLU A 43 -21.93 -4.48 8.77
CA GLU A 43 -21.10 -4.02 7.65
C GLU A 43 -19.91 -4.95 7.40
N GLU A 44 -19.55 -5.06 6.13
CA GLU A 44 -18.38 -5.80 5.69
C GLU A 44 -17.11 -5.12 6.21
N TYR A 45 -16.23 -5.92 6.82
CA TYR A 45 -14.95 -5.42 7.28
C TYR A 45 -13.94 -5.46 6.15
N PHE A 46 -13.50 -4.27 5.76
CA PHE A 46 -12.37 -4.10 4.87
C PHE A 46 -11.07 -3.96 5.66
N ASN A 47 -10.06 -4.75 5.30
CA ASN A 47 -8.77 -4.66 5.98
C ASN A 47 -8.09 -3.31 5.67
N PRO A 48 -7.88 -2.43 6.67
CA PRO A 48 -7.32 -1.09 6.44
C PRO A 48 -5.94 -1.11 5.81
N VAL A 49 -5.13 -2.16 6.07
CA VAL A 49 -3.78 -2.29 5.50
C VAL A 49 -3.83 -2.45 3.99
N LEU A 50 -4.76 -3.28 3.47
CA LEU A 50 -4.91 -3.50 2.03
C LEU A 50 -5.47 -2.26 1.34
N PHE A 51 -6.40 -1.55 1.98
CA PHE A 51 -6.90 -0.27 1.48
C PHE A 51 -5.82 0.80 1.42
N ASP A 52 -5.06 0.98 2.50
CA ASP A 52 -3.94 1.92 2.53
C ASP A 52 -2.89 1.58 1.48
N PHE A 53 -2.60 0.29 1.28
CA PHE A 53 -1.71 -0.17 0.22
C PHE A 53 -2.22 0.26 -1.16
N LEU A 54 -3.49 -0.01 -1.49
CA LEU A 54 -4.10 0.34 -2.77
C LEU A 54 -4.12 1.84 -3.01
N LEU A 55 -4.55 2.63 -2.02
CA LEU A 55 -4.57 4.09 -2.08
C LEU A 55 -3.16 4.66 -2.25
N PHE A 56 -2.19 4.09 -1.55
CA PHE A 56 -0.83 4.58 -1.63
C PHE A 56 -0.20 4.29 -2.99
N ILE A 57 -0.36 3.08 -3.55
CA ILE A 57 0.19 2.79 -4.88
C ILE A 57 -0.51 3.61 -5.97
N SER A 58 -1.84 3.71 -5.92
CA SER A 58 -2.63 4.37 -6.97
C SER A 58 -2.41 5.88 -6.97
N GLU A 59 -2.68 6.54 -5.85
CA GLU A 59 -2.63 8.00 -5.75
C GLU A 59 -1.25 8.50 -5.29
N GLY A 60 -0.65 7.83 -4.31
CA GLY A 60 0.59 8.28 -3.68
C GLY A 60 1.83 8.10 -4.55
N ILE A 61 1.93 6.97 -5.25
CA ILE A 61 3.09 6.61 -6.06
C ILE A 61 2.84 6.86 -7.54
N LEU A 62 1.74 6.33 -8.08
CA LEU A 62 1.42 6.41 -9.50
C LEU A 62 0.70 7.71 -9.89
N GLY A 63 0.23 8.50 -8.92
CA GLY A 63 -0.38 9.81 -9.16
C GLY A 63 -1.74 9.75 -9.84
N SER A 64 -2.48 8.64 -9.68
CA SER A 64 -3.84 8.49 -10.19
C SER A 64 -4.79 9.47 -9.51
N SER A 65 -5.81 9.95 -10.25
CA SER A 65 -6.90 10.74 -9.64
C SER A 65 -7.71 9.88 -8.66
N PRO A 66 -8.22 10.41 -7.55
CA PRO A 66 -9.09 9.67 -6.62
C PRO A 66 -10.32 9.04 -7.28
N ASP A 67 -10.84 9.66 -8.34
CA ASP A 67 -12.02 9.18 -9.08
C ASP A 67 -11.67 8.18 -10.20
N ALA A 68 -10.38 7.88 -10.40
CA ALA A 68 -9.94 6.96 -11.45
C ALA A 68 -10.13 5.50 -11.02
N LEU A 69 -10.64 4.67 -11.93
CA LEU A 69 -10.65 3.22 -11.73
C LEU A 69 -9.22 2.70 -11.74
N PHE A 70 -8.77 2.19 -10.59
CA PHE A 70 -7.45 1.60 -10.46
C PHE A 70 -7.48 0.10 -10.85
N PRO A 71 -6.54 -0.41 -11.65
CA PRO A 71 -6.60 -1.78 -12.17
C PRO A 71 -6.44 -2.91 -11.14
N LEU A 72 -5.88 -2.63 -9.96
CA LEU A 72 -5.77 -3.60 -8.88
C LEU A 72 -6.88 -3.35 -7.86
N GLY A 73 -7.65 -4.39 -7.55
CA GLY A 73 -8.70 -4.37 -6.53
C GLY A 73 -8.25 -5.01 -5.22
N TYR A 74 -9.17 -5.01 -4.25
CA TYR A 74 -8.96 -5.63 -2.95
C TYR A 74 -8.72 -7.15 -3.06
N ASP A 75 -9.51 -7.83 -3.90
CA ASP A 75 -9.42 -9.28 -4.11
C ASP A 75 -8.14 -9.73 -4.85
N ASP A 76 -7.42 -8.78 -5.45
CA ASP A 76 -6.12 -9.03 -6.07
C ASP A 76 -5.00 -9.11 -5.03
N LEU A 77 -5.26 -8.83 -3.75
CA LEU A 77 -4.22 -8.69 -2.73
C LEU A 77 -4.39 -9.66 -1.58
N VAL A 78 -3.27 -10.06 -1.00
CA VAL A 78 -3.25 -10.86 0.23
C VAL A 78 -2.10 -10.44 1.14
N ILE A 79 -2.35 -10.41 2.44
CA ILE A 79 -1.29 -10.29 3.45
C ILE A 79 -0.71 -11.68 3.67
N VAL A 80 0.55 -11.88 3.28
CA VAL A 80 1.25 -13.17 3.44
C VAL A 80 1.88 -13.30 4.82
N ALA A 81 2.43 -12.20 5.32
CA ALA A 81 3.07 -12.15 6.63
C ALA A 81 3.03 -10.72 7.20
N SER A 82 3.14 -10.61 8.51
CA SER A 82 3.24 -9.33 9.21
C SER A 82 4.26 -9.41 10.33
N ARG A 83 4.95 -8.30 10.61
CA ARG A 83 5.80 -8.14 11.79
C ARG A 83 5.69 -6.74 12.37
N ILE A 84 5.94 -6.64 13.66
CA ILE A 84 6.07 -5.36 14.36
C ILE A 84 7.44 -4.75 14.05
N ARG A 85 7.48 -3.44 13.83
CA ARG A 85 8.72 -2.67 13.62
C ARG A 85 8.90 -1.64 14.73
N GLY A 86 10.10 -1.59 15.32
CA GLY A 86 10.44 -0.63 16.38
C GLY A 86 9.60 -0.81 17.64
N THR A 87 9.02 0.27 18.16
CA THR A 87 8.30 0.31 19.44
C THR A 87 6.83 -0.12 19.37
N GLY A 88 6.37 -0.70 18.26
CA GLY A 88 4.97 -1.13 18.09
C GLY A 88 4.05 -0.12 17.41
N VAL A 89 4.57 1.05 17.03
CA VAL A 89 3.78 2.11 16.35
C VAL A 89 3.66 1.85 14.84
N GLN A 90 4.60 1.10 14.26
CA GLN A 90 4.59 0.73 12.85
C GLN A 90 4.64 -0.77 12.68
N HIS A 91 3.87 -1.26 11.72
CA HIS A 91 3.83 -2.65 11.32
C HIS A 91 4.30 -2.76 9.86
N GLU A 92 5.05 -3.83 9.58
CA GLU A 92 5.46 -4.18 8.24
C GLU A 92 4.69 -5.42 7.78
N TYR A 93 4.12 -5.34 6.59
CA TYR A 93 3.32 -6.38 5.97
C TYR A 93 3.97 -6.78 4.66
N LEU A 94 4.08 -8.10 4.45
CA LEU A 94 4.39 -8.66 3.14
C LEU A 94 3.07 -8.80 2.38
N ILE A 95 2.86 -7.92 1.41
CA ILE A 95 1.69 -7.94 0.53
C ILE A 95 2.06 -8.68 -0.74
N ALA A 96 1.27 -9.69 -1.09
CA ALA A 96 1.38 -10.38 -2.37
C ALA A 96 0.18 -10.03 -3.26
N ILE A 97 0.45 -9.98 -4.56
CA ILE A 97 -0.58 -9.82 -5.58
C ILE A 97 -0.93 -11.18 -6.15
N ASN A 98 -2.21 -11.49 -6.11
CA ASN A 98 -2.78 -12.71 -6.64
C ASN A 98 -2.72 -12.68 -8.18
N PRO A 99 -2.11 -13.69 -8.82
CA PRO A 99 -2.08 -13.77 -10.28
C PRO A 99 -3.42 -14.22 -10.90
N LEU A 100 -4.46 -14.48 -10.09
CA LEU A 100 -5.79 -14.80 -10.62
C LEU A 100 -6.41 -13.60 -11.36
N ALA A 101 -7.13 -13.88 -12.46
CA ALA A 101 -7.72 -12.84 -13.32
C ALA A 101 -6.72 -11.77 -13.81
N TRP A 102 -5.50 -12.22 -14.14
CA TRP A 102 -4.44 -11.38 -14.67
C TRP A 102 -4.79 -10.83 -16.06
N ASN A 103 -4.46 -9.57 -16.31
CA ASN A 103 -4.63 -8.93 -17.61
C ASN A 103 -3.49 -7.95 -17.89
N GLU A 104 -3.41 -7.47 -19.14
CA GLU A 104 -2.35 -6.57 -19.60
C GLU A 104 -2.31 -5.25 -18.82
N THR A 105 -3.47 -4.74 -18.39
CA THR A 105 -3.57 -3.49 -17.62
C THR A 105 -2.96 -3.64 -16.22
N LYS A 106 -3.27 -4.74 -15.50
CA LYS A 106 -2.65 -5.06 -14.21
C LYS A 106 -1.14 -5.23 -14.36
N GLN A 107 -0.70 -5.90 -15.43
CA GLN A 107 0.72 -6.07 -15.72
C GLN A 107 1.43 -4.72 -15.98
N ALA A 108 0.81 -3.83 -16.75
CA ALA A 108 1.38 -2.51 -17.05
C ALA A 108 1.55 -1.66 -15.78
N VAL A 109 0.54 -1.63 -14.92
CA VAL A 109 0.59 -0.92 -13.63
C VAL A 109 1.70 -1.49 -12.74
N LEU A 110 1.82 -2.81 -12.67
CA LEU A 110 2.85 -3.44 -11.83
C LEU A 110 4.25 -3.28 -12.38
N HIS A 111 4.40 -3.27 -13.70
CA HIS A 111 5.66 -2.90 -14.32
C HIS A 111 6.04 -1.46 -13.93
N GLN A 112 5.14 -0.50 -14.09
CA GLN A 112 5.38 0.90 -13.73
C GLN A 112 5.73 1.07 -12.25
N LEU A 113 4.97 0.45 -11.36
CA LEU A 113 5.24 0.48 -9.92
C LEU A 113 6.65 -0.05 -9.62
N ARG A 114 7.01 -1.22 -10.15
CA ARG A 114 8.34 -1.82 -9.95
C ARG A 114 9.46 -0.95 -10.49
N THR A 115 9.27 -0.32 -11.65
CA THR A 115 10.25 0.64 -12.20
C THR A 115 10.52 1.75 -11.21
N ILE A 116 9.48 2.36 -10.62
CA ILE A 116 9.62 3.43 -9.61
C ILE A 116 10.33 2.91 -8.37
N LEU A 117 9.89 1.78 -7.81
CA LEU A 117 10.46 1.22 -6.58
C LEU A 117 11.91 0.76 -6.74
N SER A 118 12.35 0.48 -7.97
CA SER A 118 13.73 0.11 -8.29
C SER A 118 14.67 1.30 -8.49
N ALA A 119 14.13 2.52 -8.57
CA ALA A 119 14.95 3.72 -8.76
C ALA A 119 15.79 3.99 -7.51
N GLN A 120 17.08 4.33 -7.70
CA GLN A 120 17.97 4.68 -6.57
C GLN A 120 17.47 5.91 -5.78
N SER A 121 16.69 6.77 -6.42
CA SER A 121 16.06 7.92 -5.79
C SER A 121 14.84 7.56 -4.94
N TRP A 122 14.34 6.32 -4.97
CA TRP A 122 13.20 5.90 -4.16
C TRP A 122 13.60 5.70 -2.70
N ASP A 123 12.94 6.39 -1.77
CA ASP A 123 13.24 6.31 -0.33
C ASP A 123 12.24 5.45 0.47
N GLY A 124 11.33 4.76 -0.21
CA GLY A 124 10.24 4.02 0.39
C GLY A 124 8.93 4.79 0.42
N ALA A 125 8.93 6.12 0.39
CA ALA A 125 7.71 6.92 0.42
C ALA A 125 7.52 7.80 -0.83
N ARG A 126 8.64 8.23 -1.43
CA ARG A 126 8.64 9.10 -2.61
C ARG A 126 9.95 8.97 -3.39
N LEU A 127 9.92 9.48 -4.61
CA LEU A 127 11.14 9.78 -5.35
C LEU A 127 11.81 11.02 -4.72
N ARG A 128 13.02 10.87 -4.20
CA ARG A 128 13.88 11.96 -3.75
C ARG A 128 14.13 12.91 -4.91
N ARG A 129 14.00 14.21 -4.66
CA ARG A 129 14.38 15.23 -5.64
C ARG A 129 15.89 15.40 -5.60
N ARG A 130 16.47 15.81 -6.72
CA ARG A 130 17.92 16.02 -6.87
C ARG A 130 18.50 17.04 -5.86
N ASP A 131 17.63 17.88 -5.30
CA ASP A 131 17.96 18.90 -4.29
C ASP A 131 17.82 18.41 -2.83
N ASP A 132 17.44 17.14 -2.60
CA ASP A 132 17.33 16.55 -1.25
C ASP A 132 18.67 15.95 -0.74
N SER A 133 19.81 16.34 -1.33
CA SER A 133 21.15 16.00 -0.82
C SER A 133 21.59 17.03 0.24
N PRO A 134 22.21 16.59 1.36
CA PRO A 134 22.70 17.49 2.41
C PRO A 134 23.84 18.40 1.92
#